data_AF-A0A530LHN1-F1
#
_entry.id   AF-A0A530LHN1-F1
#
_cell.length_a   1.000
_cell.length_b   1.000
_cell.length_c   1.000
_cell.angle_alpha   90.00
_cell.angle_beta   90.00
_cell.angle_gamma   90.00
#
_symmetry.space_group_name_H-M   'P 1'
#
loop_
_entity.id
_entity.type
_entity.pdbx_description
1 polymer ?
#
loop_
_entity_poly.entity_id
_entity_poly.type
_entity_poly.pdbx_seq_one_letter_code
_entity_poly.pdbx_strand_id
1 'polypeptide(L)'
;WSGTVTAKAEHRVIDTGPYRLVRHPIYTGLLLAILATMAAKGTVWGVAGAILLTAGIVMKARLEERFLRGELGSAYDDYARRVPMLVPLAPK
;
A
#
# COMPACT_ATOMS: atom_id res chain seq x y z
N TRP A 1 -14.35 -2.61 -3.90
CA TRP A 1 -13.38 -3.24 -2.98
C TRP A 1 -13.62 -4.74 -3.05
N SER A 2 -12.71 -5.53 -3.63
CA SER A 2 -12.81 -6.99 -3.61
C SER A 2 -12.14 -7.49 -2.34
N GLY A 3 -12.85 -8.28 -1.53
CA GLY A 3 -12.30 -8.90 -0.32
C GLY A 3 -11.29 -10.02 -0.60
N THR A 4 -11.16 -10.43 -1.86
CA THR A 4 -10.30 -11.53 -2.32
C THR A 4 -9.36 -11.05 -3.41
N VAL A 5 -8.08 -11.44 -3.31
CA VAL A 5 -7.10 -11.23 -4.37
C VAL A 5 -7.52 -12.12 -5.53
N THR A 6 -8.09 -11.52 -6.57
CA THR A 6 -8.67 -12.21 -7.72
C THR A 6 -7.85 -11.86 -8.95
N ALA A 7 -7.25 -12.88 -9.57
CA ALA A 7 -6.64 -12.73 -10.88
C ALA A 7 -7.74 -12.39 -11.89
N LYS A 8 -7.80 -11.13 -12.32
CA LYS A 8 -8.60 -10.74 -13.48
C LYS A 8 -7.84 -11.12 -14.74
N ALA A 9 -8.54 -11.66 -15.74
CA ALA A 9 -7.99 -11.85 -17.07
C ALA A 9 -7.39 -10.52 -17.55
N GLU A 10 -6.14 -10.56 -18.03
CA GLU A 10 -5.27 -9.39 -18.30
C GLU A 10 -4.72 -8.65 -17.08
N HIS A 11 -4.21 -9.39 -16.09
CA HIS A 11 -3.43 -8.79 -15.01
C HIS A 11 -2.14 -8.18 -15.57
N ARG A 12 -2.06 -6.85 -15.59
CA ARG A 12 -0.87 -6.08 -15.97
C ARG A 12 -0.58 -5.04 -14.90
N VAL A 13 0.69 -4.67 -14.75
CA VAL A 13 1.08 -3.57 -13.88
C VAL A 13 0.48 -2.27 -14.43
N ILE A 14 -0.32 -1.58 -13.61
CA ILE A 14 -0.77 -0.22 -13.91
C ILE A 14 0.16 0.74 -13.19
N ASP A 15 1.00 1.42 -13.95
CA ASP A 15 1.93 2.44 -13.47
C ASP A 15 1.52 3.84 -13.96
N THR A 16 0.23 4.14 -14.01
CA THR A 16 -0.30 5.45 -14.41
C THR A 16 -1.02 6.14 -13.25
N GLY A 17 -1.02 7.48 -13.27
CA GLY A 17 -1.63 8.29 -12.22
C GLY A 17 -0.96 8.11 -10.85
N PRO A 18 -1.73 7.97 -9.74
CA PRO A 18 -1.16 7.90 -8.39
C PRO A 18 -0.28 6.68 -8.16
N TYR A 19 -0.44 5.61 -8.95
CA TYR A 19 0.41 4.42 -8.92
C TYR A 19 1.85 4.68 -9.42
N ARG A 20 2.14 5.85 -10.03
CA ARG A 20 3.53 6.27 -10.31
C ARG A 20 4.26 6.78 -9.08
N LEU A 21 3.51 7.26 -8.09
CA LEU A 21 4.07 7.91 -6.90
C LEU A 21 4.27 6.90 -5.77
N VAL A 22 3.29 6.00 -5.59
CA VAL A 22 3.30 4.94 -4.58
C VAL A 22 2.60 3.71 -5.09
N ARG A 23 3.06 2.52 -4.69
CA ARG A 23 2.46 1.25 -5.13
C ARG A 23 1.06 1.04 -4.59
N HIS A 24 0.78 1.61 -3.41
CA HIS A 24 -0.50 1.45 -2.72
C HIS A 24 -1.09 2.79 -2.26
N PRO A 25 -1.58 3.65 -3.17
CA PRO A 25 -2.06 4.99 -2.84
C PRO A 25 -3.23 4.99 -1.84
N ILE A 26 -4.07 3.95 -1.88
CA ILE A 26 -5.17 3.76 -0.92
C ILE A 26 -4.61 3.49 0.49
N TYR A 27 -3.59 2.64 0.62
CA TYR A 27 -2.95 2.37 1.91
C TYR A 27 -2.24 3.61 2.45
N THR A 28 -1.59 4.39 1.58
CA THR A 28 -1.03 5.69 1.96
C THR A 28 -2.10 6.62 2.52
N GLY A 29 -3.25 6.75 1.86
CA GLY A 29 -4.37 7.56 2.35
C GLY A 29 -4.95 7.07 3.68
N LEU A 30 -5.07 5.75 3.86
CA LEU A 30 -5.52 5.16 5.13
C LEU A 30 -4.54 5.42 6.27
N LEU A 31 -3.24 5.27 6.03
CA LEU A 31 -2.21 5.59 7.03
C LEU A 31 -2.25 7.07 7.41
N LEU A 32 -2.42 7.97 6.43
CA LEU A 32 -2.57 9.40 6.69
C LEU A 32 -3.81 9.70 7.54
N ALA A 33 -4.95 9.05 7.26
CA ALA A 33 -6.18 9.21 8.03
C ALA A 33 -6.03 8.71 9.47
N ILE A 34 -5.34 7.58 9.68
CA ILE A 34 -5.01 7.05 11.00
C ILE A 34 -4.13 8.05 11.77
N LEU A 35 -3.07 8.56 11.12
CA LEU A 35 -2.18 9.54 11.73
C LEU A 35 -2.91 10.85 12.09
N ALA A 36 -3.76 11.36 11.20
CA ALA A 36 -4.55 12.55 11.44
C ALA A 36 -5.56 12.35 12.61
N THR A 37 -6.20 11.18 12.67
CA THR A 37 -7.13 10.84 13.75
C THR A 37 -6.41 10.75 15.09
N MET A 38 -5.22 10.14 15.12
CA MET A 38 -4.36 10.09 16.30
C MET A 38 -3.94 11.49 16.74
N ALA A 39 -3.50 12.35 15.81
CA ALA A 39 -3.11 13.72 16.10
C ALA A 39 -4.27 14.56 16.65
N ALA A 40 -5.50 14.33 16.16
CA ALA A 40 -6.69 15.04 16.61
C ALA A 40 -7.19 14.59 18.00
N LYS A 41 -7.08 13.29 18.34
CA LYS A 41 -7.61 12.75 19.60
C LYS A 41 -6.56 12.59 20.72
N GLY A 42 -5.29 12.39 20.39
CA GLY A 42 -4.18 12.42 21.33
C GLY A 42 -4.23 11.41 22.49
N THR A 43 -4.92 10.27 22.35
CA THR A 43 -5.03 9.28 23.44
C THR A 43 -4.03 8.14 23.31
N VAL A 44 -3.53 7.62 24.43
CA VAL A 44 -2.58 6.48 24.48
C VAL A 44 -3.18 5.23 23.79
N TRP A 45 -4.47 4.97 23.99
CA TRP A 45 -5.20 3.91 23.30
C TRP A 45 -5.33 4.15 21.79
N GLY A 46 -5.43 5.42 21.37
CA GLY A 46 -5.40 5.80 19.96
C GLY A 46 -4.07 5.49 19.30
N VAL A 47 -2.95 5.70 20.01
CA VAL A 47 -1.61 5.33 19.52
C VAL A 47 -1.49 3.82 19.35
N ALA A 48 -1.91 3.04 20.35
CA ALA A 48 -1.88 1.57 20.27
C ALA A 48 -2.73 1.03 19.10
N GLY A 49 -3.95 1.56 18.94
CA GLY A 49 -4.82 1.23 17.81
C GLY A 49 -4.22 1.63 16.46
N ALA A 50 -3.59 2.81 16.38
CA ALA A 50 -2.93 3.28 15.16
C ALA A 50 -1.76 2.38 14.75
N ILE A 51 -0.94 1.93 15.71
CA ILE A 51 0.16 0.99 15.46
C ILE A 51 -0.39 -0.34 14.94
N LEU A 52 -1.43 -0.87 15.58
CA LEU A 52 -2.04 -2.14 15.17
C LEU A 52 -2.62 -2.08 13.74
N LEU A 53 -3.38 -1.02 13.43
CA LEU A 53 -3.94 -0.81 12.10
C LEU A 53 -2.85 -0.60 11.04
N THR A 54 -1.82 0.17 11.37
CA THR A 54 -0.67 0.39 10.49
C THR A 54 0.04 -0.92 10.18
N ALA A 55 0.30 -1.75 11.19
CA ALA A 55 0.89 -3.07 11.02
C ALA A 55 0.03 -3.99 10.13
N GLY A 56 -1.29 -3.98 10.34
CA GLY A 56 -2.24 -4.73 9.52
C GLY A 56 -2.22 -4.31 8.05
N ILE A 57 -2.23 -2.99 7.78
CA ILE A 57 -2.14 -2.44 6.42
C ILE A 57 -0.82 -2.84 5.75
N VAL A 58 0.31 -2.70 6.45
CA VAL A 58 1.63 -3.06 5.94
C VAL A 58 1.71 -4.57 5.63
N MET A 59 1.16 -5.41 6.51
CA MET A 59 1.11 -6.85 6.30
C MET A 59 0.26 -7.20 5.06
N LYS A 60 -0.92 -6.60 4.92
CA LYS A 60 -1.79 -6.80 3.76
C LYS A 60 -1.11 -6.37 2.47
N ALA A 61 -0.48 -5.20 2.46
CA ALA A 61 0.26 -4.69 1.31
C ALA A 61 1.33 -5.69 0.86
N ARG A 62 2.14 -6.23 1.80
CA ARG A 62 3.17 -7.23 1.51
C ARG A 62 2.61 -8.54 0.97
N LEU A 63 1.47 -9.00 1.48
CA LEU A 63 0.79 -10.20 0.96
C LEU A 63 0.32 -9.99 -0.49
N GLU A 64 -0.24 -8.81 -0.79
CA GLU A 64 -0.60 -8.44 -2.16
C GLU A 64 0.64 -8.36 -3.07
N GLU A 65 1.74 -7.75 -2.62
CA GLU A 65 2.98 -7.72 -3.43
C GLU A 65 3.52 -9.12 -3.69
N ARG A 66 3.45 -10.03 -2.71
CA ARG A 66 3.89 -11.42 -2.88
C ARG A 66 3.02 -12.17 -3.88
N PHE A 67 1.70 -11.95 -3.85
CA PHE A 67 0.79 -12.50 -4.86
C PHE A 67 1.09 -11.92 -6.25
N LEU A 68 1.25 -10.60 -6.35
CA LEU A 68 1.54 -9.92 -7.61
C LEU A 68 2.87 -10.34 -8.21
N ARG A 69 3.91 -10.57 -7.41
CA ARG A 69 5.16 -11.17 -7.88
C ARG A 69 4.99 -12.60 -8.40
N GLY A 70 4.11 -13.38 -7.77
CA GLY A 70 3.78 -14.73 -8.24
C GLY A 70 3.09 -14.74 -9.60
N GLU A 71 2.16 -13.80 -9.83
CA GLU A 71 1.39 -13.70 -11.08
C GLU A 71 2.13 -12.96 -12.22
N LEU A 72 2.83 -11.86 -11.89
CA LEU A 72 3.41 -10.93 -12.88
C LEU A 72 4.93 -11.06 -13.01
N GLY A 73 5.59 -11.80 -12.11
CA GLY A 73 7.03 -12.04 -12.14
C GLY A 73 7.87 -10.77 -12.21
N SER A 74 8.81 -10.75 -13.15
CA SER A 74 9.79 -9.67 -13.34
C SER A 74 9.16 -8.32 -13.65
N ALA A 75 7.99 -8.28 -14.31
CA ALA A 75 7.31 -7.03 -14.63
C ALA A 75 6.92 -6.24 -13.36
N TYR A 76 6.51 -6.96 -12.31
CA TYR A 76 6.21 -6.35 -11.01
C TYR A 76 7.48 -5.97 -10.25
N ASP A 77 8.55 -6.77 -10.33
CA ASP A 77 9.82 -6.43 -9.70
C ASP A 77 10.43 -5.15 -10.30
N ASP A 78 10.37 -4.99 -11.61
CA ASP A 78 10.82 -3.78 -12.32
C ASP A 78 10.05 -2.54 -11.85
N TYR A 79 8.72 -2.67 -11.71
CA TYR A 79 7.87 -1.63 -11.15
C TYR A 79 8.19 -1.34 -9.68
N ALA A 80 8.36 -2.38 -8.87
CA ALA A 80 8.65 -2.26 -7.44
C ALA A 80 10.01 -1.62 -7.14
N ARG A 81 10.96 -1.70 -8.07
CA ARG A 81 12.24 -0.96 -8.00
C ARG A 81 12.09 0.53 -8.29
N ARG A 82 11.11 0.92 -9.12
CA ARG A 82 10.88 2.32 -9.52
C ARG A 82 9.98 3.09 -8.57
N VAL A 83 8.98 2.43 -7.99
CA VAL A 83 7.93 3.09 -7.20
C VAL A 83 7.97 2.62 -5.75
N PRO A 84 8.02 3.52 -4.75
CA PRO A 84 8.03 3.15 -3.33
C PRO A 84 6.69 2.60 -2.84
N MET A 85 6.70 1.83 -1.74
CA MET A 85 5.52 1.07 -1.28
C MET A 85 4.38 1.97 -0.76
N LEU A 86 4.69 2.87 0.17
CA LEU A 86 3.70 3.61 0.97
C LEU A 86 3.97 5.11 1.04
N VAL A 87 5.25 5.51 1.08
CA VAL A 87 5.63 6.92 1.18
C VAL A 87 6.20 7.33 -0.17
N PRO A 88 5.65 8.37 -0.82
CA PRO A 88 6.23 8.92 -2.03
C PRO A 88 7.55 9.59 -1.65
N LEU A 89 8.65 8.84 -1.71
CA LEU A 89 9.98 9.43 -1.72
C LEU A 89 10.08 10.23 -3.02
N ALA A 90 10.44 11.51 -2.91
CA ALA A 90 10.45 12.46 -4.01
C ALA A 90 11.07 11.83 -5.28
N PRO A 91 10.51 12.10 -6.48
CA PRO A 91 11.04 11.55 -7.71
C PRO A 91 12.51 11.96 -7.86
N LYS A 92 13.36 11.01 -8.23
CA LYS A 92 14.65 11.33 -8.85
C LYS A 92 14.41 11.90 -10.25
#